data_AF-A0A9W7BQP0-F1
#
_entry.id   AF-A0A9W7BQP0-F1
#
_cell.length_a   1.000
_cell.length_b   1.000
_cell.length_c   1.000
_cell.angle_alpha   90.00
_cell.angle_beta   90.00
_cell.angle_gamma   90.00
#
_symmetry.space_group_name_H-M   'P 1'
#
loop_
_entity.id
_entity.type
_entity.pdbx_description
1 polymer ?
#
loop_
_entity_poly.entity_id
_entity_poly.type
_entity_poly.pdbx_seq_one_letter_code
_entity_poly.pdbx_strand_id
1 'polypeptide(L)'
;MAFSPAFAPRTSRVSKLSAFKSDIFTTTEVKLAETTETIVKGGRDLFPLLPKAFEGIKKIGVIGWGSQAPAQAQNIKDSLNDAGADISVSIGLREGSSSFAEAREQGFNEEDGSLGEMYKVIAESDMVILLISDAAQSKLYQKVFDTMKPGATLGLSHGFLLGYLDSIGEAFPEDMDVILVAPKGMGPSVRRLYEQGKEVNGAGINSSFAVHQNKSGKALELALGWGVAVGAPFLFETTLRDEYRSDIYGERGILLGAVHAIIEGLYRRYQKQGMTPEDAFLNSAESITGQITKKISTRGIKAVYDDMNADDKKIFETAYSASYSPSKEILQECYDEVRCGNEIRSVIMQGDRVNSGKGFIGKIDGTDTWQVGERVRANRDDDKIPLNPFTAGVYVATMMAQIDVLLEGGHSYSEVINESVIEAVDSLAPYMHYRGVAFMVDNCSFTAKWGSRKWAPRFDYILDQLAYTAVDNGVPVDAQKISDFTEHRVHGAVQECCKLRPSVDISVSAPTSTKEIVIK
;
A
#
# COMPACT_ATOMS: atom_id res chain seq x y z
N MET A 1 -17.55 -5.57 -42.65
CA MET A 1 -16.92 -5.30 -41.34
C MET A 1 -16.24 -3.96 -41.42
N ALA A 2 -16.90 -2.91 -40.91
CA ALA A 2 -16.34 -1.56 -40.93
C ALA A 2 -15.49 -1.38 -39.67
N PHE A 3 -14.19 -1.17 -39.84
CA PHE A 3 -13.30 -0.69 -38.79
C PHE A 3 -13.72 0.74 -38.45
N SER A 4 -14.08 0.99 -37.19
CA SER A 4 -14.34 2.34 -36.68
C SER A 4 -13.00 3.01 -36.35
N PRO A 5 -12.68 4.18 -36.91
CA PRO A 5 -11.47 4.92 -36.59
C PRO A 5 -11.69 5.96 -35.48
N ALA A 6 -10.57 6.47 -34.99
CA ALA A 6 -10.38 7.66 -34.13
C ALA A 6 -10.20 7.39 -32.62
N PHE A 7 -8.92 7.35 -32.22
CA PHE A 7 -8.46 7.78 -30.91
C PHE A 7 -8.87 9.25 -30.70
N ALA A 8 -9.97 9.46 -29.97
CA ALA A 8 -10.26 10.74 -29.35
C ALA A 8 -9.23 10.98 -28.21
N PRO A 9 -8.87 12.24 -27.90
CA PRO A 9 -8.05 12.54 -26.73
C PRO A 9 -8.75 11.99 -25.49
N ARG A 10 -8.05 11.18 -24.68
CA ARG A 10 -8.58 10.69 -23.40
C ARG A 10 -8.76 11.88 -22.47
N THR A 11 -9.95 12.48 -22.44
CA THR A 11 -10.36 13.36 -21.35
C THR A 11 -10.34 12.53 -20.07
N SER A 12 -9.56 12.93 -19.07
CA SER A 12 -9.45 12.26 -17.78
C SER A 12 -10.84 12.00 -17.20
N ARG A 13 -11.24 10.73 -17.16
CA ARG A 13 -12.44 10.30 -16.43
C ARG A 13 -11.97 9.88 -15.05
N VAL A 14 -11.57 10.84 -14.22
CA VAL A 14 -11.48 10.59 -12.78
C VAL A 14 -12.85 10.07 -12.34
N SER A 15 -12.90 8.89 -11.72
CA SER A 15 -14.14 8.25 -11.34
C SER A 15 -14.92 9.22 -10.42
N LYS A 16 -16.13 9.59 -10.85
CA LYS A 16 -17.05 10.35 -10.00
C LYS A 16 -17.73 9.35 -9.08
N LEU A 17 -17.05 8.94 -8.01
CA LEU A 17 -17.76 8.36 -6.87
C LEU A 17 -18.73 9.42 -6.36
N SER A 18 -20.00 9.05 -6.23
CA SER A 18 -20.99 9.93 -5.60
C SER A 18 -20.61 10.10 -4.14
N ALA A 19 -20.66 11.32 -3.60
CA ALA A 19 -20.43 11.56 -2.18
C ALA A 19 -21.28 10.60 -1.33
N PHE A 20 -20.63 9.76 -0.52
CA PHE A 20 -21.33 8.88 0.42
C PHE A 20 -21.79 9.66 1.65
N LYS A 21 -22.83 9.15 2.31
CA LYS A 21 -23.37 9.72 3.55
C LYS A 21 -23.48 8.62 4.59
N SER A 22 -22.87 8.85 5.76
CA SER A 22 -23.01 7.99 6.92
C SER A 22 -24.06 8.54 7.88
N ASP A 23 -24.79 7.64 8.55
CA ASP A 23 -25.76 7.95 9.60
C ASP A 23 -25.14 7.90 11.01
N ILE A 24 -23.86 7.55 11.11
CA ILE A 24 -23.12 7.39 12.36
C ILE A 24 -21.89 8.29 12.41
N PHE A 25 -21.07 8.26 11.37
CA PHE A 25 -19.82 8.99 11.30
C PHE A 25 -19.99 10.32 10.57
N THR A 26 -19.27 11.33 11.04
CA THR A 26 -19.27 12.64 10.37
C THR A 26 -18.43 12.55 9.10
N THR A 27 -19.04 12.85 7.96
CA THR A 27 -18.33 12.97 6.69
C THR A 27 -17.76 14.38 6.51
N THR A 28 -16.60 14.47 5.85
CA THR A 28 -15.93 15.73 5.51
C THR A 28 -15.62 15.74 4.02
N GLU A 29 -15.89 16.85 3.35
CA GLU A 29 -15.44 17.06 1.98
C GLU A 29 -14.00 17.59 1.95
N VAL A 30 -13.19 17.03 1.07
CA VAL A 30 -11.82 17.46 0.80
C VAL A 30 -11.71 17.82 -0.67
N LYS A 31 -11.18 19.00 -0.96
CA LYS A 31 -10.91 19.43 -2.32
C LYS A 31 -9.52 18.97 -2.74
N LEU A 32 -9.45 18.04 -3.69
CA LEU A 32 -8.20 17.48 -4.21
C LEU A 32 -8.08 17.89 -5.68
N ALA A 33 -7.22 18.88 -5.95
CA ALA A 33 -7.11 19.51 -7.27
C ALA A 33 -8.47 20.00 -7.81
N GLU A 34 -8.97 19.44 -8.91
CA GLU A 34 -10.28 19.75 -9.47
C GLU A 34 -11.45 18.94 -8.91
N THR A 35 -11.21 17.93 -8.06
CA THR A 35 -12.26 17.09 -7.49
C THR A 35 -12.60 17.50 -6.05
N THR A 36 -13.81 17.15 -5.64
CA THR A 36 -14.21 17.12 -4.24
C THR A 36 -14.49 15.67 -3.89
N GLU A 37 -13.85 15.17 -2.84
CA GLU A 37 -13.99 13.80 -2.37
C GLU A 37 -14.48 13.80 -0.93
N THR A 38 -15.28 12.80 -0.56
CA THR A 38 -15.80 12.65 0.80
C THR A 38 -14.91 11.69 1.58
N ILE A 39 -14.58 12.05 2.82
CA ILE A 39 -13.83 11.20 3.74
C ILE A 39 -14.56 11.09 5.08
N VAL A 40 -14.17 10.11 5.88
CA VAL A 40 -14.38 10.10 7.33
C VAL A 40 -13.03 10.24 8.00
N LYS A 41 -12.87 11.25 8.86
CA LYS A 41 -11.68 11.35 9.73
C LYS A 41 -11.82 10.32 10.84
N GLY A 42 -10.75 9.59 11.13
CA GLY A 42 -10.70 8.69 12.27
C GLY A 42 -10.20 9.37 13.54
N GLY A 43 -10.16 8.59 14.61
CA GLY A 43 -9.72 9.05 15.92
C GLY A 43 -10.27 8.14 17.02
N ARG A 44 -9.56 8.08 18.15
CA ARG A 44 -9.99 7.28 19.31
C ARG A 44 -11.26 7.82 19.94
N ASP A 45 -11.51 9.12 19.80
CA ASP A 45 -12.76 9.79 20.20
C ASP A 45 -14.01 9.23 19.48
N LEU A 46 -13.84 8.52 18.36
CA LEU A 46 -14.93 7.87 17.64
C LEU A 46 -15.25 6.45 18.12
N PHE A 47 -14.43 5.86 19.00
CA PHE A 47 -14.65 4.49 19.49
C PHE A 47 -16.03 4.27 20.16
N PRO A 48 -16.59 5.24 20.92
CA PRO A 48 -17.95 5.10 21.46
C PRO A 48 -19.05 4.90 20.40
N LEU A 49 -18.77 5.16 19.11
CA LEU A 49 -19.71 4.94 18.01
C LEU A 49 -19.66 3.51 17.45
N LEU A 50 -18.60 2.74 17.75
CA LEU A 50 -18.40 1.39 17.23
C LEU A 50 -19.54 0.41 17.57
N PRO A 51 -20.13 0.40 18.79
CA PRO A 51 -21.28 -0.47 19.07
C PRO A 51 -22.48 -0.20 18.15
N LYS A 52 -22.68 1.05 17.74
CA LYS A 52 -23.75 1.43 16.80
C LYS A 52 -23.38 1.06 15.36
N ALA A 53 -22.12 1.26 14.97
CA ALA A 53 -21.64 0.91 13.63
C ALA A 53 -21.71 -0.59 13.36
N PHE A 54 -21.41 -1.41 14.37
CA PHE A 54 -21.47 -2.87 14.32
C PHE A 54 -22.80 -3.45 14.81
N GLU A 55 -23.89 -2.69 14.74
CA GLU A 55 -25.20 -3.18 15.21
C GLU A 55 -25.63 -4.44 14.44
N GLY A 56 -25.81 -5.53 15.17
CA GLY A 56 -26.16 -6.86 14.62
C GLY A 56 -24.96 -7.81 14.48
N ILE A 57 -23.74 -7.32 14.71
CA ILE A 57 -22.54 -8.15 14.77
C ILE A 57 -22.27 -8.53 16.23
N LYS A 58 -22.13 -9.83 16.50
CA LYS A 58 -21.71 -10.39 17.79
C LYS A 58 -20.34 -11.04 17.73
N LYS A 59 -19.97 -11.56 16.55
CA LYS A 59 -18.66 -12.17 16.32
C LYS A 59 -18.04 -11.71 15.00
N ILE A 60 -16.83 -11.16 15.11
CA ILE A 60 -15.94 -10.84 13.99
C ILE A 60 -14.88 -11.94 13.89
N GLY A 61 -14.91 -12.69 12.80
CA GLY A 61 -13.91 -13.72 12.49
C GLY A 61 -12.80 -13.14 11.64
N VAL A 62 -11.58 -13.03 12.19
CA VAL A 62 -10.40 -12.61 11.43
C VAL A 62 -9.67 -13.87 10.94
N ILE A 63 -9.61 -14.06 9.63
CA ILE A 63 -9.17 -15.32 9.03
C ILE A 63 -7.75 -15.19 8.50
N GLY A 64 -6.82 -16.00 9.03
CA GLY A 64 -5.39 -15.96 8.72
C GLY A 64 -4.54 -15.25 9.78
N TRP A 65 -3.22 -15.36 9.64
CA TRP A 65 -2.21 -14.73 10.52
C TRP A 65 -0.98 -14.28 9.71
N GLY A 66 -1.24 -13.62 8.56
CA GLY A 66 -0.20 -13.06 7.69
C GLY A 66 0.32 -11.71 8.18
N SER A 67 0.58 -10.77 7.25
CA SER A 67 1.03 -9.41 7.63
C SER A 67 -0.12 -8.59 8.24
N GLN A 68 -1.29 -8.53 7.59
CA GLN A 68 -2.42 -7.69 8.01
C GLN A 68 -3.18 -8.23 9.22
N ALA A 69 -3.37 -9.55 9.31
CA ALA A 69 -4.27 -10.15 10.31
C ALA A 69 -3.86 -9.92 11.78
N PRO A 70 -2.57 -10.06 12.17
CA PRO A 70 -2.13 -9.76 13.53
C PRO A 70 -2.39 -8.31 13.91
N ALA A 71 -2.18 -7.36 12.99
CA ALA A 71 -2.38 -5.95 13.25
C ALA A 71 -3.87 -5.60 13.37
N GLN A 72 -4.67 -6.00 12.39
CA GLN A 72 -6.10 -5.68 12.39
C GLN A 72 -6.85 -6.37 13.53
N ALA A 73 -6.57 -7.64 13.80
CA ALA A 73 -7.23 -8.34 14.91
C ALA A 73 -6.97 -7.66 16.26
N GLN A 74 -5.72 -7.28 16.53
CA GLN A 74 -5.36 -6.60 17.77
C GLN A 74 -5.96 -5.19 17.84
N ASN A 75 -5.89 -4.41 16.76
CA ASN A 75 -6.45 -3.06 16.75
C ASN A 75 -7.97 -3.06 16.92
N ILE A 76 -8.69 -3.96 16.23
CA ILE A 76 -10.14 -4.10 16.36
C ILE A 76 -10.51 -4.54 17.78
N LYS A 77 -9.82 -5.56 18.32
CA LYS A 77 -10.04 -6.02 19.71
C LYS A 77 -9.82 -4.90 20.72
N ASP A 78 -8.71 -4.17 20.61
CA ASP A 78 -8.39 -3.04 21.49
C ASP A 78 -9.48 -1.95 21.40
N SER A 79 -9.85 -1.55 20.18
CA SER A 79 -10.85 -0.48 19.95
C SER A 79 -12.24 -0.86 20.45
N LEU A 80 -12.65 -2.12 20.27
CA LEU A 80 -13.94 -2.61 20.76
C LEU A 80 -13.97 -2.70 22.29
N ASN A 81 -12.86 -3.11 22.92
CA ASN A 81 -12.73 -3.11 24.37
C ASN A 81 -12.79 -1.69 24.94
N ASP A 82 -12.06 -0.74 24.34
CA ASP A 82 -12.07 0.68 24.71
C ASP A 82 -13.48 1.29 24.55
N ALA A 83 -14.23 0.85 23.54
CA ALA A 83 -15.62 1.24 23.30
C ALA A 83 -16.65 0.58 24.25
N GLY A 84 -16.24 -0.43 25.02
CA GLY A 84 -17.16 -1.25 25.82
C GLY A 84 -18.14 -2.06 24.97
N ALA A 85 -17.75 -2.43 23.75
CA ALA A 85 -18.59 -3.18 22.82
C ALA A 85 -18.64 -4.67 23.19
N ASP A 86 -19.85 -5.23 23.30
CA ASP A 86 -20.08 -6.67 23.47
C ASP A 86 -19.99 -7.41 22.12
N ILE A 87 -18.78 -7.40 21.54
CA ILE A 87 -18.46 -8.02 20.24
C ILE A 87 -17.15 -8.81 20.40
N SER A 88 -17.21 -10.09 20.06
CA SER A 88 -16.04 -10.98 20.11
C SER A 88 -15.21 -10.90 18.82
N VAL A 89 -13.88 -10.87 18.97
CA VAL A 89 -12.92 -11.01 17.87
C VAL A 89 -12.24 -12.37 17.98
N SER A 90 -12.41 -13.23 16.98
CA SER A 90 -11.85 -14.57 16.96
C SER A 90 -10.98 -14.81 15.73
N ILE A 91 -9.84 -15.48 15.92
CA ILE A 91 -8.90 -15.79 14.85
C ILE A 91 -9.18 -17.19 14.30
N GLY A 92 -9.38 -17.28 12.99
CA GLY A 92 -9.53 -18.54 12.27
C GLY A 92 -8.26 -18.93 11.52
N LEU A 93 -7.64 -20.05 11.90
CA LEU A 93 -6.44 -20.56 11.24
C LEU A 93 -6.66 -21.97 10.68
N ARG A 94 -6.03 -22.25 9.53
CA ARG A 94 -6.05 -23.61 8.96
C ARG A 94 -5.52 -24.62 9.98
N GLU A 95 -6.08 -25.84 9.94
CA GLU A 95 -5.60 -26.93 10.78
C GLU A 95 -4.09 -27.13 10.60
N GLY A 96 -3.38 -27.32 11.72
CA GLY A 96 -1.92 -27.48 11.74
C GLY A 96 -1.11 -26.22 11.40
N SER A 97 -1.71 -25.03 11.37
CA SER A 97 -0.97 -23.78 11.14
C SER A 97 0.11 -23.56 12.20
N SER A 98 1.32 -23.19 11.79
CA SER A 98 2.38 -22.79 12.73
C SER A 98 2.03 -21.50 13.50
N SER A 99 1.13 -20.69 12.97
CA SER A 99 0.76 -19.39 13.55
C SER A 99 -0.19 -19.49 14.74
N PHE A 100 -0.66 -20.68 15.14
CA PHE A 100 -1.43 -20.85 16.39
C PHE A 100 -0.61 -20.38 17.60
N ALA A 101 0.69 -20.69 17.63
CA ALA A 101 1.57 -20.23 18.72
C ALA A 101 1.67 -18.70 18.76
N GLU A 102 1.85 -18.07 17.60
CA GLU A 102 1.96 -16.61 17.48
C GLU A 102 0.66 -15.90 17.87
N ALA A 103 -0.50 -16.45 17.52
CA ALA A 103 -1.80 -15.91 17.94
C ALA A 103 -1.99 -15.99 19.47
N ARG A 104 -1.59 -17.10 20.10
CA ARG A 104 -1.62 -17.26 21.57
C ARG A 104 -0.72 -16.26 22.28
N GLU A 105 0.47 -16.00 21.74
CA GLU A 105 1.38 -14.97 22.27
C GLU A 105 0.75 -13.57 22.28
N GLN A 106 -0.19 -13.29 21.36
CA GLN A 106 -0.95 -12.03 21.30
C GLN A 106 -2.29 -12.09 22.08
N GLY A 107 -2.49 -13.11 22.90
CA GLY A 107 -3.66 -13.24 23.76
C GLY A 107 -4.93 -13.68 23.04
N PHE A 108 -4.82 -14.42 21.94
CA PHE A 108 -5.94 -15.13 21.31
C PHE A 108 -5.83 -16.63 21.62
N ASN A 109 -6.82 -17.22 22.30
CA ASN A 109 -6.74 -18.58 22.82
C ASN A 109 -7.95 -19.43 22.44
N GLU A 110 -7.77 -20.74 22.40
CA GLU A 110 -8.86 -21.66 22.14
C GLU A 110 -9.84 -21.75 23.32
N GLU A 111 -9.34 -21.60 24.55
CA GLU A 111 -10.12 -21.73 25.78
C GLU A 111 -11.19 -20.64 25.94
N ASP A 112 -10.87 -19.41 25.51
CA ASP A 112 -11.79 -18.27 25.55
C ASP A 112 -12.57 -18.07 24.23
N GLY A 113 -12.36 -18.97 23.25
CA GLY A 113 -13.02 -18.93 21.95
C GLY A 113 -12.52 -17.84 20.99
N SER A 114 -11.42 -17.15 21.32
CA SER A 114 -10.81 -16.13 20.47
C SER A 114 -9.78 -16.67 19.46
N LEU A 115 -9.52 -17.97 19.45
CA LEU A 115 -8.72 -18.68 18.45
C LEU A 115 -9.35 -20.04 18.10
N GLY A 116 -9.34 -20.43 16.82
CA GLY A 116 -9.90 -21.71 16.39
C GLY A 116 -9.56 -22.12 14.96
N GLU A 117 -10.07 -23.29 14.57
CA GLU A 117 -10.00 -23.76 13.19
C GLU A 117 -10.76 -22.81 12.26
N MET A 118 -10.17 -22.52 11.11
CA MET A 118 -10.62 -21.51 10.15
C MET A 118 -12.10 -21.60 9.79
N TYR A 119 -12.56 -22.76 9.32
CA TYR A 119 -13.95 -22.91 8.87
C TYR A 119 -14.93 -22.91 10.04
N LYS A 120 -14.53 -23.41 11.22
CA LYS A 120 -15.33 -23.26 12.44
C LYS A 120 -15.53 -21.77 12.78
N VAL A 121 -14.47 -20.97 12.76
CA VAL A 121 -14.58 -19.53 13.03
C VAL A 121 -15.44 -18.82 11.98
N ILE A 122 -15.30 -19.17 10.70
CA ILE A 122 -16.14 -18.63 9.62
C ILE A 122 -17.62 -18.92 9.89
N ALA A 123 -17.98 -20.16 10.22
CA ALA A 123 -19.36 -20.58 10.44
C ALA A 123 -20.02 -19.89 11.65
N GLU A 124 -19.23 -19.49 12.64
CA GLU A 124 -19.71 -18.85 13.87
C GLU A 124 -19.76 -17.32 13.78
N SER A 125 -19.18 -16.71 12.74
CA SER A 125 -19.03 -15.26 12.63
C SER A 125 -20.20 -14.60 11.90
N ASP A 126 -20.56 -13.39 12.32
CA ASP A 126 -21.54 -12.54 11.64
C ASP A 126 -20.86 -11.63 10.62
N MET A 127 -19.59 -11.30 10.87
CA MET A 127 -18.69 -10.65 9.92
C MET A 127 -17.39 -11.44 9.83
N VAL A 128 -16.97 -11.78 8.62
CA VAL A 128 -15.74 -12.51 8.32
C VAL A 128 -14.78 -11.59 7.61
N ILE A 129 -13.61 -11.31 8.21
CA ILE A 129 -12.54 -10.54 7.61
C ILE A 129 -11.49 -11.52 7.04
N LEU A 130 -11.43 -11.64 5.72
CA LEU A 130 -10.61 -12.64 5.02
C LEU A 130 -9.19 -12.11 4.75
N LEU A 131 -8.24 -12.44 5.63
CA LEU A 131 -6.85 -11.96 5.62
C LEU A 131 -5.82 -13.08 5.38
N ILE A 132 -6.24 -14.12 4.66
CA ILE A 132 -5.33 -15.13 4.10
C ILE A 132 -4.68 -14.59 2.82
N SER A 133 -3.62 -15.26 2.34
CA SER A 133 -2.98 -14.84 1.09
C SER A 133 -3.96 -14.86 -0.08
N ASP A 134 -3.80 -13.91 -1.00
CA ASP A 134 -4.64 -13.75 -2.19
C ASP A 134 -4.72 -15.04 -3.03
N ALA A 135 -3.59 -15.73 -3.19
CA ALA A 135 -3.55 -17.04 -3.84
C ALA A 135 -4.38 -18.10 -3.08
N ALA A 136 -4.44 -18.05 -1.75
CA ALA A 136 -5.32 -18.95 -0.99
C ALA A 136 -6.80 -18.55 -1.14
N GLN A 137 -7.13 -17.26 -1.20
CA GLN A 137 -8.50 -16.82 -1.47
C GLN A 137 -9.01 -17.39 -2.81
N SER A 138 -8.20 -17.32 -3.87
CA SER A 138 -8.56 -17.87 -5.20
C SER A 138 -8.87 -19.38 -5.22
N LYS A 139 -8.39 -20.13 -4.21
CA LYS A 139 -8.60 -21.58 -4.10
C LYS A 139 -9.69 -21.97 -3.13
N LEU A 140 -9.90 -21.17 -2.10
CA LEU A 140 -10.75 -21.51 -0.97
C LEU A 140 -12.08 -20.78 -0.97
N TYR A 141 -12.28 -19.79 -1.85
CA TYR A 141 -13.45 -18.90 -1.84
C TYR A 141 -14.78 -19.68 -1.82
N GLN A 142 -14.95 -20.74 -2.63
CA GLN A 142 -16.20 -21.52 -2.64
C GLN A 142 -16.49 -22.10 -1.25
N LYS A 143 -15.50 -22.76 -0.64
CA LYS A 143 -15.68 -23.34 0.69
C LYS A 143 -15.87 -22.27 1.76
N VAL A 144 -15.23 -21.10 1.63
CA VAL A 144 -15.46 -19.96 2.53
C VAL A 144 -16.92 -19.51 2.40
N PHE A 145 -17.40 -19.26 1.18
CA PHE A 145 -18.77 -18.83 0.91
C PHE A 145 -19.80 -19.83 1.44
N ASP A 146 -19.62 -21.12 1.17
CA ASP A 146 -20.51 -22.20 1.63
C ASP A 146 -20.55 -22.35 3.16
N THR A 147 -19.50 -21.90 3.85
CA THR A 147 -19.38 -22.00 5.32
C THR A 147 -19.96 -20.78 6.03
N MET A 148 -20.03 -19.63 5.36
CA MET A 148 -20.54 -18.40 5.96
C MET A 148 -22.03 -18.52 6.31
N LYS A 149 -22.46 -17.83 7.37
CA LYS A 149 -23.88 -17.76 7.70
C LYS A 149 -24.63 -17.00 6.59
N PRO A 150 -25.87 -17.39 6.26
CA PRO A 150 -26.72 -16.58 5.40
C PRO A 150 -26.85 -15.15 5.95
N GLY A 151 -26.66 -14.15 5.08
CA GLY A 151 -26.71 -12.74 5.48
C GLY A 151 -25.49 -12.21 6.25
N ALA A 152 -24.45 -13.02 6.48
CA ALA A 152 -23.20 -12.54 7.07
C ALA A 152 -22.51 -11.51 6.15
N THR A 153 -21.61 -10.72 6.73
CA THR A 153 -20.76 -9.77 5.99
C THR A 153 -19.40 -10.39 5.66
N LEU A 154 -19.00 -10.34 4.40
CA LEU A 154 -17.62 -10.61 3.98
C LEU A 154 -16.83 -9.29 3.91
N GLY A 155 -15.78 -9.19 4.71
CA GLY A 155 -14.81 -8.10 4.68
C GLY A 155 -13.50 -8.54 4.02
N LEU A 156 -13.01 -7.74 3.08
CA LEU A 156 -11.73 -7.93 2.39
C LEU A 156 -10.80 -6.75 2.66
N SER A 157 -9.51 -6.98 2.85
CA SER A 157 -8.51 -5.88 2.90
C SER A 157 -7.81 -5.66 1.57
N HIS A 158 -8.26 -6.35 0.53
CA HIS A 158 -7.76 -6.24 -0.83
C HIS A 158 -8.80 -6.82 -1.81
N GLY A 159 -8.96 -6.21 -2.98
CA GLY A 159 -9.95 -6.55 -4.01
C GLY A 159 -9.51 -7.67 -4.94
N PHE A 160 -8.37 -8.32 -4.68
CA PHE A 160 -7.84 -9.43 -5.50
C PHE A 160 -8.88 -10.51 -5.79
N LEU A 161 -9.68 -10.89 -4.80
CA LEU A 161 -10.70 -11.93 -4.97
C LEU A 161 -11.74 -11.53 -6.01
N LEU A 162 -12.16 -10.26 -6.07
CA LEU A 162 -13.02 -9.78 -7.14
C LEU A 162 -12.33 -9.92 -8.50
N GLY A 163 -11.08 -9.46 -8.63
CA GLY A 163 -10.34 -9.57 -9.89
C GLY A 163 -10.16 -11.03 -10.34
N TYR A 164 -9.98 -11.96 -9.40
CA TYR A 164 -9.95 -13.39 -9.69
C TYR A 164 -11.31 -13.91 -10.16
N LEU A 165 -12.40 -13.62 -9.44
CA LEU A 165 -13.76 -14.05 -9.79
C LEU A 165 -14.17 -13.53 -11.17
N ASP A 166 -13.92 -12.25 -11.45
CA ASP A 166 -14.13 -11.63 -12.78
C ASP A 166 -13.36 -12.42 -13.87
N SER A 167 -12.13 -12.86 -13.59
CA SER A 167 -11.29 -13.59 -14.55
C SER A 167 -11.77 -15.01 -14.89
N ILE A 168 -12.61 -15.60 -14.03
CA ILE A 168 -13.18 -16.94 -14.23
C ILE A 168 -14.69 -16.90 -14.53
N GLY A 169 -15.29 -15.70 -14.56
CA GLY A 169 -16.72 -15.52 -14.81
C GLY A 169 -17.61 -15.90 -13.61
N GLU A 170 -17.09 -15.81 -12.40
CA GLU A 170 -17.84 -16.05 -11.15
C GLU A 170 -18.08 -14.74 -10.39
N ALA A 171 -18.90 -14.80 -9.34
CA ALA A 171 -19.29 -13.66 -8.53
C ALA A 171 -19.37 -14.04 -7.05
N PHE A 172 -19.42 -13.03 -6.17
CA PHE A 172 -19.77 -13.24 -4.77
C PHE A 172 -21.23 -13.71 -4.65
N PRO A 173 -21.59 -14.49 -3.60
CA PRO A 173 -22.97 -14.88 -3.36
C PRO A 173 -23.88 -13.67 -3.21
N GLU A 174 -25.09 -13.74 -3.78
CA GLU A 174 -26.01 -12.60 -3.77
C GLU A 174 -26.60 -12.31 -2.40
N ASP A 175 -26.63 -13.24 -1.46
CA ASP A 175 -27.32 -13.08 -0.18
C ASP A 175 -26.46 -12.50 0.96
N MET A 176 -25.26 -11.99 0.66
CA MET A 176 -24.33 -11.42 1.63
C MET A 176 -23.93 -9.97 1.33
N ASP A 177 -23.53 -9.26 2.40
CA ASP A 177 -22.78 -8.02 2.25
C ASP A 177 -21.33 -8.33 1.87
N VAL A 178 -20.75 -7.51 0.99
CA VAL A 178 -19.33 -7.59 0.60
C VAL A 178 -18.75 -6.20 0.70
N ILE A 179 -17.82 -6.03 1.64
CA ILE A 179 -17.19 -4.75 1.94
C ILE A 179 -15.67 -4.87 1.94
N LEU A 180 -14.99 -3.74 1.80
CA LEU A 180 -13.54 -3.66 1.93
C LEU A 180 -13.13 -2.51 2.83
N VAL A 181 -12.06 -2.75 3.60
CA VAL A 181 -11.24 -1.73 4.25
C VAL A 181 -9.79 -2.13 4.00
N ALA A 182 -9.09 -1.35 3.17
CA ALA A 182 -7.69 -1.61 2.79
C ALA A 182 -6.77 -0.55 3.38
N PRO A 183 -6.06 -0.85 4.49
CA PRO A 183 -4.99 0.01 4.98
C PRO A 183 -3.89 0.19 3.93
N LYS A 184 -3.56 1.44 3.63
CA LYS A 184 -2.53 1.88 2.67
C LYS A 184 -1.14 1.86 3.30
N GLY A 185 -0.75 0.65 3.71
CA GLY A 185 0.50 0.36 4.39
C GLY A 185 0.58 -1.07 4.88
N MET A 186 1.81 -1.53 5.14
CA MET A 186 2.06 -2.91 5.59
C MET A 186 1.48 -3.16 6.99
N GLY A 187 1.07 -4.41 7.26
CA GLY A 187 0.46 -4.79 8.54
C GLY A 187 1.25 -4.35 9.79
N PRO A 188 2.57 -4.56 9.87
CA PRO A 188 3.37 -4.05 10.99
C PRO A 188 3.23 -2.54 11.25
N SER A 189 3.16 -1.73 10.18
CA SER A 189 2.97 -0.28 10.30
C SER A 189 1.58 0.08 10.84
N VAL A 190 0.54 -0.69 10.45
CA VAL A 190 -0.84 -0.54 10.95
C VAL A 190 -0.89 -0.72 12.47
N ARG A 191 -0.21 -1.75 13.01
CA ARG A 191 -0.16 -1.96 14.46
C ARG A 191 0.68 -0.91 15.16
N ARG A 192 1.89 -0.66 14.67
CA ARG A 192 2.86 0.23 15.32
C ARG A 192 2.34 1.65 15.47
N LEU A 193 1.75 2.22 14.42
CA LEU A 193 1.17 3.56 14.50
C LEU A 193 -0.07 3.60 15.40
N TYR A 194 -0.91 2.54 15.39
CA TYR A 194 -2.04 2.42 16.32
C TYR A 194 -1.60 2.44 17.80
N GLU A 195 -0.51 1.73 18.11
CA GLU A 195 0.10 1.70 19.44
C GLU A 195 0.66 3.08 19.82
N GLN A 196 1.40 3.73 18.91
CA GLN A 196 1.94 5.09 19.12
C GLN A 196 0.84 6.14 19.28
N GLY A 197 -0.30 5.93 18.62
CA GLY A 197 -1.46 6.80 18.65
C GLY A 197 -2.27 6.79 19.94
N LYS A 198 -1.96 5.89 20.90
CA LYS A 198 -2.70 5.79 22.18
C LYS A 198 -2.76 7.10 22.94
N GLU A 199 -1.71 7.91 22.85
CA GLU A 199 -1.57 9.15 23.64
C GLU A 199 -2.01 10.43 22.90
N VAL A 200 -2.39 10.35 21.62
CA VAL A 200 -2.61 11.55 20.75
C VAL A 200 -3.92 11.53 19.95
N ASN A 201 -4.99 10.97 20.53
CA ASN A 201 -6.29 10.75 19.88
C ASN A 201 -6.23 9.85 18.62
N GLY A 202 -5.22 8.97 18.55
CA GLY A 202 -5.04 8.05 17.44
C GLY A 202 -3.95 8.49 16.47
N ALA A 203 -3.26 7.48 15.94
CA ALA A 203 -2.36 7.52 14.80
C ALA A 203 -2.50 6.16 14.14
N GLY A 204 -2.25 6.07 12.86
CA GLY A 204 -2.48 4.85 12.10
C GLY A 204 -2.14 5.01 10.64
N ILE A 205 -2.54 4.03 9.85
CA ILE A 205 -2.39 4.02 8.40
C ILE A 205 -3.74 4.39 7.78
N ASN A 206 -3.74 5.29 6.80
CA ASN A 206 -4.96 5.66 6.08
C ASN A 206 -5.55 4.43 5.41
N SER A 207 -6.87 4.39 5.26
CA SER A 207 -7.52 3.24 4.63
C SER A 207 -8.47 3.72 3.54
N SER A 208 -8.51 2.98 2.44
CA SER A 208 -9.67 3.05 1.54
C SER A 208 -10.76 2.12 2.05
N PHE A 209 -12.01 2.39 1.73
CA PHE A 209 -13.11 1.46 1.96
C PHE A 209 -13.98 1.32 0.70
N ALA A 210 -14.65 0.18 0.56
CA ALA A 210 -15.61 -0.03 -0.51
C ALA A 210 -16.83 -0.81 -0.01
N VAL A 211 -18.00 -0.54 -0.60
CA VAL A 211 -19.21 -1.34 -0.45
C VAL A 211 -19.54 -1.96 -1.80
N HIS A 212 -19.19 -3.23 -1.98
CA HIS A 212 -19.45 -3.96 -3.23
C HIS A 212 -20.87 -4.53 -3.28
N GLN A 213 -21.33 -5.10 -2.16
CA GLN A 213 -22.71 -5.57 -1.99
C GLN A 213 -23.25 -5.08 -0.64
N ASN A 214 -24.48 -4.56 -0.66
CA ASN A 214 -25.20 -4.12 0.54
C ASN A 214 -26.61 -4.74 0.54
N LYS A 215 -26.73 -5.93 1.11
CA LYS A 215 -27.99 -6.66 1.29
C LYS A 215 -28.65 -6.36 2.63
N SER A 216 -27.87 -6.10 3.67
CA SER A 216 -28.42 -5.78 5.00
C SER A 216 -28.90 -4.33 5.13
N GLY A 217 -28.43 -3.43 4.26
CA GLY A 217 -28.57 -1.98 4.43
C GLY A 217 -27.52 -1.36 5.35
N LYS A 218 -26.65 -2.17 5.98
CA LYS A 218 -25.68 -1.74 7.00
C LYS A 218 -24.22 -1.73 6.51
N ALA A 219 -23.96 -2.20 5.30
CA ALA A 219 -22.61 -2.43 4.79
C ALA A 219 -21.67 -1.20 4.88
N LEU A 220 -22.20 0.00 4.62
CA LEU A 220 -21.42 1.24 4.73
C LEU A 220 -20.95 1.50 6.17
N GLU A 221 -21.85 1.40 7.14
CA GLU A 221 -21.51 1.65 8.55
C GLU A 221 -20.58 0.57 9.11
N LEU A 222 -20.73 -0.67 8.66
CA LEU A 222 -19.80 -1.76 8.99
C LEU A 222 -18.40 -1.50 8.44
N ALA A 223 -18.28 -1.03 7.19
CA ALA A 223 -17.00 -0.69 6.59
C ALA A 223 -16.33 0.50 7.30
N LEU A 224 -17.08 1.56 7.59
CA LEU A 224 -16.56 2.73 8.30
C LEU A 224 -16.17 2.39 9.75
N GLY A 225 -17.01 1.62 10.46
CA GLY A 225 -16.72 1.13 11.80
C GLY A 225 -15.46 0.25 11.85
N TRP A 226 -15.29 -0.63 10.86
CA TRP A 226 -14.06 -1.43 10.72
C TRP A 226 -12.84 -0.54 10.48
N GLY A 227 -12.92 0.43 9.57
CA GLY A 227 -11.84 1.39 9.33
C GLY A 227 -11.43 2.18 10.57
N VAL A 228 -12.41 2.67 11.34
CA VAL A 228 -12.16 3.39 12.60
C VAL A 228 -11.55 2.45 13.65
N ALA A 229 -12.05 1.23 13.79
CA ALA A 229 -11.53 0.24 14.75
C ALA A 229 -10.12 -0.27 14.40
N VAL A 230 -9.72 -0.23 13.13
CA VAL A 230 -8.33 -0.48 12.72
C VAL A 230 -7.42 0.70 13.05
N GLY A 231 -8.00 1.90 13.23
CA GLY A 231 -7.29 3.13 13.58
C GLY A 231 -6.91 4.02 12.39
N ALA A 232 -7.65 3.95 11.29
CA ALA A 232 -7.37 4.76 10.11
C ALA A 232 -7.47 6.26 10.41
N PRO A 233 -6.44 7.09 10.17
CA PRO A 233 -6.50 8.54 10.39
C PRO A 233 -7.57 9.21 9.53
N PHE A 234 -7.75 8.71 8.31
CA PHE A 234 -8.96 8.94 7.52
C PHE A 234 -9.29 7.75 6.63
N LEU A 235 -10.56 7.69 6.25
CA LEU A 235 -11.17 6.72 5.35
C LEU A 235 -11.67 7.43 4.11
N PHE A 236 -11.29 6.94 2.93
CA PHE A 236 -11.79 7.42 1.64
C PHE A 236 -12.47 6.30 0.86
N GLU A 237 -13.50 6.63 0.10
CA GLU A 237 -14.25 5.63 -0.67
C GLU A 237 -13.49 5.22 -1.95
N THR A 238 -13.55 3.94 -2.27
CA THR A 238 -13.11 3.35 -3.53
C THR A 238 -14.07 2.22 -3.94
N THR A 239 -13.75 1.50 -5.01
CA THR A 239 -14.37 0.23 -5.36
C THR A 239 -13.36 -0.91 -5.18
N LEU A 240 -13.84 -2.15 -4.98
CA LEU A 240 -12.94 -3.32 -5.00
C LEU A 240 -12.09 -3.36 -6.29
N ARG A 241 -12.66 -2.91 -7.42
CA ARG A 241 -12.00 -2.93 -8.72
C ARG A 241 -10.88 -1.92 -8.82
N ASP A 242 -11.14 -0.69 -8.38
CA ASP A 242 -10.14 0.37 -8.43
C ASP A 242 -9.03 0.07 -7.41
N GLU A 243 -9.41 -0.39 -6.22
CA GLU A 243 -8.45 -0.78 -5.17
C GLU A 243 -7.50 -1.88 -5.64
N TYR A 244 -7.99 -3.01 -6.19
CA TYR A 244 -7.04 -4.06 -6.61
C TYR A 244 -6.15 -3.61 -7.76
N ARG A 245 -6.66 -2.69 -8.61
CA ARG A 245 -5.89 -2.17 -9.74
C ARG A 245 -4.80 -1.22 -9.28
N SER A 246 -5.09 -0.32 -8.36
CA SER A 246 -4.12 0.63 -7.83
C SER A 246 -3.10 -0.04 -6.93
N ASP A 247 -3.53 -0.93 -6.04
CA ASP A 247 -2.70 -1.57 -5.01
C ASP A 247 -1.68 -2.55 -5.65
N ILE A 248 -2.15 -3.54 -6.44
CA ILE A 248 -1.27 -4.53 -7.11
C ILE A 248 -0.25 -3.82 -8.02
N TYR A 249 -0.68 -2.74 -8.68
CA TYR A 249 0.19 -1.90 -9.50
C TYR A 249 1.18 -1.09 -8.65
N GLY A 250 0.72 -0.44 -7.58
CA GLY A 250 1.52 0.42 -6.71
C GLY A 250 2.67 -0.34 -6.06
N GLU A 251 2.40 -1.54 -5.52
CA GLU A 251 3.40 -2.43 -4.91
C GLU A 251 4.48 -2.91 -5.91
N ARG A 252 4.19 -2.86 -7.22
CA ARG A 252 5.18 -3.14 -8.29
C ARG A 252 5.91 -1.89 -8.74
N GLY A 253 5.23 -0.75 -8.66
CA GLY A 253 5.76 0.58 -8.91
C GLY A 253 6.54 1.14 -7.72
N ILE A 254 6.32 2.43 -7.43
CA ILE A 254 7.13 3.24 -6.52
C ILE A 254 7.10 2.75 -5.07
N LEU A 255 6.09 1.99 -4.66
CA LEU A 255 5.95 1.51 -3.28
C LEU A 255 7.07 0.52 -2.93
N LEU A 256 7.37 -0.44 -3.82
CA LEU A 256 8.40 -1.45 -3.58
C LEU A 256 9.30 -1.73 -4.81
N GLY A 257 8.73 -2.15 -5.93
CA GLY A 257 9.51 -2.65 -7.08
C GLY A 257 10.37 -1.58 -7.75
N ALA A 258 9.77 -0.46 -8.16
CA ALA A 258 10.49 0.61 -8.83
C ALA A 258 11.51 1.30 -7.90
N VAL A 259 11.19 1.54 -6.63
CA VAL A 259 12.15 2.16 -5.68
C VAL A 259 13.36 1.26 -5.41
N HIS A 260 13.15 -0.06 -5.28
CA HIS A 260 14.25 -1.04 -5.20
C HIS A 260 15.17 -0.92 -6.42
N ALA A 261 14.57 -0.90 -7.62
CA ALA A 261 15.29 -0.82 -8.87
C ALA A 261 16.08 0.48 -9.06
N ILE A 262 15.47 1.61 -8.68
CA ILE A 262 16.10 2.93 -8.74
C ILE A 262 17.35 2.94 -7.87
N ILE A 263 17.28 2.39 -6.65
CA ILE A 263 18.41 2.33 -5.72
C ILE A 263 19.52 1.45 -6.31
N GLU A 264 19.21 0.25 -6.77
CA GLU A 264 20.19 -0.67 -7.38
C GLU A 264 20.87 -0.04 -8.61
N GLY A 265 20.09 0.56 -9.51
CA GLY A 265 20.60 1.21 -10.72
C GLY A 265 21.50 2.42 -10.41
N LEU A 266 21.04 3.31 -9.52
CA LEU A 266 21.81 4.50 -9.12
C LEU A 266 23.08 4.14 -8.35
N TYR A 267 23.01 3.17 -7.44
CA TYR A 267 24.17 2.67 -6.71
C TYR A 267 25.27 2.19 -7.66
N ARG A 268 24.92 1.35 -8.66
CA ARG A 268 25.88 0.88 -9.66
C ARG A 268 26.38 2.03 -10.55
N ARG A 269 25.52 2.97 -10.93
CA ARG A 269 25.89 4.14 -11.74
C ARG A 269 26.91 5.03 -11.01
N TYR A 270 26.66 5.35 -9.75
CA TYR A 270 27.54 6.19 -8.94
C TYR A 270 28.91 5.55 -8.72
N GLN A 271 28.97 4.24 -8.52
CA GLN A 271 30.26 3.53 -8.46
C GLN A 271 31.01 3.57 -9.80
N LYS A 272 30.32 3.39 -10.95
CA LYS A 272 30.95 3.54 -12.29
C LYS A 272 31.51 4.96 -12.50
N GLN A 273 30.93 5.96 -11.84
CA GLN A 273 31.37 7.36 -11.86
C GLN A 273 32.46 7.67 -10.83
N GLY A 274 32.92 6.68 -10.05
CA GLY A 274 34.04 6.80 -9.13
C GLY A 274 33.66 7.10 -7.68
N MET A 275 32.38 7.08 -7.31
CA MET A 275 31.98 7.13 -5.90
C MET A 275 32.40 5.84 -5.17
N THR A 276 32.74 5.98 -3.88
CA THR A 276 32.91 4.80 -3.02
C THR A 276 31.59 4.04 -2.87
N PRO A 277 31.61 2.74 -2.55
CA PRO A 277 30.38 2.00 -2.25
C PRO A 277 29.52 2.69 -1.19
N GLU A 278 30.12 3.18 -0.11
CA GLU A 278 29.41 3.85 0.99
C GLU A 278 28.77 5.17 0.52
N ASP A 279 29.49 6.00 -0.25
CA ASP A 279 28.96 7.25 -0.80
C ASP A 279 27.85 6.97 -1.82
N ALA A 280 28.00 5.95 -2.66
CA ALA A 280 26.98 5.55 -3.63
C ALA A 280 25.70 5.09 -2.92
N PHE A 281 25.80 4.38 -1.80
CA PHE A 281 24.64 3.98 -0.99
C PHE A 281 23.99 5.20 -0.31
N LEU A 282 24.78 6.11 0.26
CA LEU A 282 24.28 7.35 0.85
C LEU A 282 23.52 8.21 -0.17
N ASN A 283 24.09 8.36 -1.38
CA ASN A 283 23.50 9.17 -2.45
C ASN A 283 22.32 8.49 -3.16
N SER A 284 22.10 7.19 -2.98
CA SER A 284 20.96 6.45 -3.53
C SER A 284 19.92 6.14 -2.45
N ALA A 285 20.12 5.07 -1.68
CA ALA A 285 19.16 4.54 -0.73
C ALA A 285 18.85 5.51 0.43
N GLU A 286 19.87 6.05 1.10
CA GLU A 286 19.66 6.95 2.25
C GLU A 286 19.12 8.31 1.79
N SER A 287 19.54 8.80 0.62
CA SER A 287 18.99 10.02 0.04
C SER A 287 17.49 9.91 -0.21
N ILE A 288 17.04 8.80 -0.81
CA ILE A 288 15.61 8.51 -1.03
C ILE A 288 14.88 8.36 0.30
N THR A 289 15.32 7.42 1.13
CA THR A 289 14.58 7.00 2.33
C THR A 289 14.68 7.97 3.51
N GLY A 290 15.61 8.92 3.47
CA GLY A 290 15.79 9.99 4.45
C GLY A 290 15.25 11.33 3.96
N GLN A 291 16.10 12.17 3.37
CA GLN A 291 15.76 13.57 3.09
C GLN A 291 14.63 13.74 2.07
N ILE A 292 14.61 12.92 1.01
CA ILE A 292 13.59 13.03 -0.04
C ILE A 292 12.21 12.68 0.53
N THR A 293 12.03 11.48 1.09
CA THR A 293 10.76 11.03 1.67
C THR A 293 10.29 11.95 2.81
N LYS A 294 11.18 12.40 3.70
CA LYS A 294 10.82 13.34 4.79
C LYS A 294 10.27 14.66 4.27
N LYS A 295 10.86 15.20 3.20
CA LYS A 295 10.36 16.43 2.56
C LYS A 295 9.00 16.21 1.91
N ILE A 296 8.82 15.09 1.19
CA ILE A 296 7.56 14.75 0.53
C ILE A 296 6.44 14.56 1.56
N SER A 297 6.69 13.78 2.62
CA SER A 297 5.74 13.50 3.70
C SER A 297 5.16 14.78 4.34
N THR A 298 5.99 15.79 4.55
CA THR A 298 5.63 16.99 5.32
C THR A 298 5.21 18.19 4.46
N ARG A 299 5.75 18.33 3.24
CA ARG A 299 5.55 19.54 2.39
C ARG A 299 5.13 19.23 0.96
N GLY A 300 5.02 17.95 0.60
CA GLY A 300 4.63 17.48 -0.74
C GLY A 300 5.79 17.34 -1.72
N ILE A 301 5.49 16.76 -2.90
CA ILE A 301 6.47 16.36 -3.92
C ILE A 301 7.34 17.52 -4.37
N LYS A 302 6.70 18.64 -4.77
CA LYS A 302 7.39 19.82 -5.32
C LYS A 302 8.37 20.47 -4.34
N ALA A 303 8.21 20.28 -3.03
CA ALA A 303 9.13 20.83 -2.03
C ALA A 303 10.56 20.27 -2.16
N VAL A 304 10.72 19.06 -2.71
CA VAL A 304 12.05 18.48 -3.01
C VAL A 304 12.78 19.33 -4.04
N TYR A 305 12.09 19.72 -5.11
CA TYR A 305 12.64 20.56 -6.19
C TYR A 305 12.80 22.02 -5.75
N ASP A 306 11.79 22.58 -5.08
CA ASP A 306 11.78 24.01 -4.73
C ASP A 306 12.91 24.42 -3.79
N ASP A 307 13.31 23.53 -2.87
CA ASP A 307 14.39 23.74 -1.92
C ASP A 307 15.80 23.69 -2.56
N MET A 308 15.94 23.18 -3.79
CA MET A 308 17.23 23.07 -4.47
C MET A 308 17.74 24.44 -4.97
N ASN A 309 19.06 24.62 -4.94
CA ASN A 309 19.69 25.77 -5.59
C ASN A 309 19.62 25.63 -7.13
N ALA A 310 20.02 26.68 -7.85
CA ALA A 310 19.89 26.73 -9.31
C ALA A 310 20.71 25.66 -10.05
N ASP A 311 21.84 25.23 -9.52
CA ASP A 311 22.67 24.20 -10.16
C ASP A 311 22.13 22.80 -9.88
N ASP A 312 21.70 22.54 -8.65
CA ASP A 312 21.02 21.30 -8.27
C ASP A 312 19.71 21.10 -9.04
N LYS A 313 18.95 22.18 -9.30
CA LYS A 313 17.74 22.12 -10.14
C LYS A 313 18.05 21.65 -11.56
N LYS A 314 19.15 22.10 -12.18
CA LYS A 314 19.54 21.62 -13.51
C LYS A 314 19.85 20.13 -13.50
N ILE A 315 20.49 19.63 -12.44
CA ILE A 315 20.79 18.20 -12.28
C ILE A 315 19.49 17.40 -12.11
N PHE A 316 18.58 17.89 -11.26
CA PHE A 316 17.26 17.30 -11.08
C PHE A 316 16.48 17.24 -12.41
N GLU A 317 16.41 18.35 -13.14
CA GLU A 317 15.68 18.45 -14.41
C GLU A 317 16.24 17.51 -15.48
N THR A 318 17.57 17.38 -15.52
CA THR A 318 18.26 16.42 -16.41
C THR A 318 17.83 15.00 -16.11
N ALA A 319 17.86 14.59 -14.83
CA ALA A 319 17.48 13.24 -14.44
C ALA A 319 15.97 13.01 -14.62
N TYR A 320 15.13 13.98 -14.22
CA TYR A 320 13.68 13.89 -14.32
C TYR A 320 13.22 13.74 -15.77
N SER A 321 13.72 14.62 -16.66
CA SER A 321 13.39 14.61 -18.09
C SER A 321 13.76 13.29 -18.75
N ALA A 322 14.91 12.71 -18.39
CA ALA A 322 15.38 11.45 -18.95
C ALA A 322 14.65 10.22 -18.38
N SER A 323 14.24 10.26 -17.11
CA SER A 323 13.65 9.10 -16.42
C SER A 323 12.13 9.00 -16.53
N TYR A 324 11.41 10.11 -16.71
CA TYR A 324 9.94 10.10 -16.68
C TYR A 324 9.33 9.14 -17.72
N SER A 325 9.73 9.25 -19.00
CA SER A 325 9.14 8.42 -20.06
C SER A 325 9.50 6.92 -19.93
N PRO A 326 10.78 6.54 -19.70
CA PRO A 326 11.12 5.14 -19.41
C PRO A 326 10.36 4.56 -18.21
N SER A 327 10.26 5.29 -17.11
CA SER A 327 9.49 4.83 -15.95
C SER A 327 8.01 4.66 -16.29
N LYS A 328 7.41 5.62 -16.99
CA LYS A 328 5.99 5.56 -17.40
C LYS A 328 5.71 4.36 -18.31
N GLU A 329 6.66 3.95 -19.15
CA GLU A 329 6.49 2.79 -20.04
C GLU A 329 6.30 1.50 -19.24
N ILE A 330 7.16 1.21 -18.27
CA ILE A 330 7.03 0.01 -17.41
C ILE A 330 5.80 0.11 -16.51
N LEU A 331 5.50 1.30 -15.98
CA LEU A 331 4.30 1.52 -15.18
C LEU A 331 3.02 1.26 -16.00
N GLN A 332 2.94 1.77 -17.22
CA GLN A 332 1.80 1.54 -18.10
C GLN A 332 1.65 0.05 -18.44
N GLU A 333 2.75 -0.65 -18.76
CA GLU A 333 2.74 -2.11 -18.97
C GLU A 333 2.20 -2.84 -17.74
N CYS A 334 2.73 -2.51 -16.55
CA CYS A 334 2.31 -3.12 -15.29
C CYS A 334 0.82 -2.89 -15.01
N TYR A 335 0.34 -1.66 -15.16
CA TYR A 335 -1.07 -1.33 -14.94
C TYR A 335 -1.98 -2.10 -15.91
N ASP A 336 -1.60 -2.21 -17.18
CA ASP A 336 -2.38 -2.95 -18.17
C ASP A 336 -2.40 -4.47 -17.88
N GLU A 337 -1.28 -5.05 -17.41
CA GLU A 337 -1.19 -6.45 -16.97
C GLU A 337 -2.04 -6.75 -15.71
N VAL A 338 -2.14 -5.79 -14.79
CA VAL A 338 -3.05 -5.89 -13.64
C VAL A 338 -4.50 -5.78 -14.10
N ARG A 339 -4.82 -4.75 -14.90
CA ARG A 339 -6.18 -4.48 -15.37
C ARG A 339 -6.79 -5.62 -16.17
N CYS A 340 -5.98 -6.35 -16.94
CA CYS A 340 -6.43 -7.49 -17.74
C CYS A 340 -6.50 -8.82 -16.97
N GLY A 341 -6.00 -8.87 -15.73
CA GLY A 341 -6.00 -10.04 -14.87
C GLY A 341 -4.80 -10.98 -15.05
N ASN A 342 -3.87 -10.69 -15.97
CA ASN A 342 -2.65 -11.46 -16.15
C ASN A 342 -1.79 -11.46 -14.87
N GLU A 343 -1.66 -10.30 -14.23
CA GLU A 343 -0.83 -10.18 -13.03
C GLU A 343 -1.41 -10.99 -11.86
N ILE A 344 -2.74 -10.93 -11.67
CA ILE A 344 -3.49 -11.74 -10.70
C ILE A 344 -3.23 -13.23 -10.95
N ARG A 345 -3.37 -13.69 -12.21
CA ARG A 345 -3.10 -15.08 -12.59
C ARG A 345 -1.65 -15.47 -12.28
N SER A 346 -0.70 -14.58 -12.55
CA SER A 346 0.73 -14.84 -12.31
C SER A 346 1.04 -15.01 -10.81
N VAL A 347 0.38 -14.25 -9.94
CA VAL A 347 0.50 -14.37 -8.47
C VAL A 347 -0.01 -15.73 -8.01
N ILE A 348 -1.18 -16.17 -8.49
CA ILE A 348 -1.75 -17.49 -8.16
C ILE A 348 -0.78 -18.60 -8.56
N MET A 349 -0.29 -18.56 -9.81
CA MET A 349 0.66 -19.55 -10.32
C MET A 349 1.97 -19.56 -9.53
N GLN A 350 2.46 -18.41 -9.06
CA GLN A 350 3.63 -18.36 -8.19
C GLN A 350 3.34 -18.96 -6.81
N GLY A 351 2.17 -18.69 -6.25
CA GLY A 351 1.68 -19.33 -5.02
C GLY A 351 1.65 -20.86 -5.15
N ASP A 352 1.20 -21.39 -6.29
CA ASP A 352 1.21 -22.83 -6.58
C ASP A 352 2.62 -23.42 -6.62
N ARG A 353 3.56 -22.73 -7.28
CA ARG A 353 4.95 -23.17 -7.36
C ARG A 353 5.59 -23.24 -5.97
N VAL A 354 5.39 -22.22 -5.14
CA VAL A 354 5.93 -22.19 -3.77
C VAL A 354 5.31 -23.29 -2.91
N ASN A 355 3.98 -23.41 -2.92
CA ASN A 355 3.28 -24.42 -2.10
C ASN A 355 3.59 -25.86 -2.51
N SER A 356 3.90 -26.11 -3.79
CA SER A 356 4.30 -27.43 -4.29
C SER A 356 5.78 -27.75 -4.09
N GLY A 357 6.55 -26.84 -3.47
CA GLY A 357 8.00 -26.98 -3.30
C GLY A 357 8.81 -26.85 -4.61
N LYS A 358 8.15 -26.46 -5.72
CA LYS A 358 8.76 -26.29 -7.04
C LYS A 358 9.27 -24.87 -7.29
N GLY A 359 8.99 -23.94 -6.40
CA GLY A 359 9.45 -22.56 -6.44
C GLY A 359 9.79 -22.06 -5.04
N PHE A 360 10.48 -20.93 -4.98
CA PHE A 360 10.83 -20.26 -3.72
C PHE A 360 10.81 -18.74 -3.91
N ILE A 361 10.71 -18.01 -2.81
CA ILE A 361 10.92 -16.56 -2.76
C ILE A 361 12.31 -16.36 -2.14
N GLY A 362 13.28 -15.98 -2.98
CA GLY A 362 14.66 -15.76 -2.55
C GLY A 362 14.87 -14.46 -1.77
N LYS A 363 15.98 -14.39 -1.04
CA LYS A 363 16.47 -13.14 -0.43
C LYS A 363 16.83 -12.13 -1.52
N ILE A 364 16.63 -10.85 -1.23
CA ILE A 364 16.91 -9.73 -2.17
C ILE A 364 17.93 -8.73 -1.60
N ASP A 365 18.40 -8.92 -0.37
CA ASP A 365 19.36 -8.09 0.36
C ASP A 365 20.78 -8.69 0.41
N GLY A 366 21.02 -9.74 -0.38
CA GLY A 366 22.35 -10.38 -0.49
C GLY A 366 23.28 -9.73 -1.51
N THR A 367 22.85 -8.68 -2.23
CA THR A 367 23.69 -7.98 -3.21
C THR A 367 24.67 -7.02 -2.52
N ASP A 368 25.72 -6.62 -3.23
CA ASP A 368 26.73 -5.67 -2.73
C ASP A 368 26.09 -4.38 -2.18
N THR A 369 25.09 -3.83 -2.89
CA THR A 369 24.28 -2.67 -2.50
C THR A 369 23.79 -2.76 -1.05
N TRP A 370 23.15 -3.89 -0.70
CA TRP A 370 22.51 -4.05 0.59
C TRP A 370 23.47 -4.45 1.71
N GLN A 371 24.53 -5.20 1.36
CA GLN A 371 25.64 -5.52 2.28
C GLN A 371 26.45 -4.28 2.67
N VAL A 372 26.66 -3.35 1.72
CA VAL A 372 27.22 -2.02 2.02
C VAL A 372 26.26 -1.22 2.89
N GLY A 373 24.97 -1.27 2.59
CA GLY A 373 23.94 -0.62 3.39
C GLY A 373 23.94 -1.01 4.86
N GLU A 374 24.23 -2.27 5.21
CA GLU A 374 24.38 -2.69 6.60
C GLU A 374 25.51 -1.92 7.32
N ARG A 375 26.66 -1.75 6.67
CA ARG A 375 27.80 -1.01 7.21
C ARG A 375 27.52 0.48 7.32
N VAL A 376 26.85 1.06 6.33
CA VAL A 376 26.44 2.48 6.33
C VAL A 376 25.48 2.73 7.49
N ARG A 377 24.43 1.91 7.64
CA ARG A 377 23.44 2.06 8.72
C ARG A 377 24.06 1.91 10.11
N ALA A 378 25.05 1.02 10.28
CA ALA A 378 25.74 0.85 11.56
C ALA A 378 26.50 2.11 12.03
N ASN A 379 26.87 3.00 11.11
CA ASN A 379 27.62 4.23 11.39
C ASN A 379 26.85 5.49 10.96
N ARG A 380 25.53 5.38 10.77
CA ARG A 380 24.73 6.45 10.17
C ARG A 380 24.62 7.66 11.08
N ASP A 381 24.72 8.82 10.45
CA ASP A 381 24.41 10.12 11.02
C ASP A 381 23.28 10.73 10.19
N ASP A 382 22.07 10.75 10.75
CA ASP A 382 20.84 11.14 10.04
C ASP A 382 20.91 12.61 9.57
N ASP A 383 21.67 13.46 10.27
CA ASP A 383 21.86 14.87 9.90
C ASP A 383 22.80 15.05 8.70
N LYS A 384 23.56 14.01 8.33
CA LYS A 384 24.52 14.03 7.20
C LYS A 384 24.01 13.31 5.95
N ILE A 385 22.79 12.79 5.97
CA ILE A 385 22.21 12.14 4.79
C ILE A 385 22.06 13.18 3.65
N PRO A 386 22.64 12.92 2.47
CA PRO A 386 22.61 13.89 1.38
C PRO A 386 21.22 13.98 0.73
N LEU A 387 20.86 15.18 0.27
CA LEU A 387 19.82 15.35 -0.75
C LEU A 387 20.51 15.35 -2.12
N ASN A 388 20.60 14.19 -2.77
CA ASN A 388 21.23 14.09 -4.07
C ASN A 388 20.24 14.52 -5.18
N PRO A 389 20.53 15.58 -5.97
CA PRO A 389 19.59 16.11 -6.94
C PRO A 389 19.30 15.16 -8.12
N PHE A 390 20.29 14.36 -8.54
CA PHE A 390 20.09 13.39 -9.61
C PHE A 390 19.17 12.25 -9.13
N THR A 391 19.45 11.69 -7.96
CA THR A 391 18.60 10.68 -7.31
C THR A 391 17.17 11.18 -7.12
N ALA A 392 17.01 12.42 -6.63
CA ALA A 392 15.72 13.05 -6.48
C ALA A 392 14.97 13.17 -7.81
N GLY A 393 15.65 13.58 -8.89
CA GLY A 393 15.04 13.67 -10.22
C GLY A 393 14.52 12.34 -10.74
N VAL A 394 15.29 11.24 -10.59
CA VAL A 394 14.87 9.89 -11.01
C VAL A 394 13.68 9.37 -10.17
N TYR A 395 13.76 9.53 -8.85
CA TYR A 395 12.70 9.08 -7.94
C TYR A 395 11.40 9.85 -8.16
N VAL A 396 11.46 11.18 -8.22
CA VAL A 396 10.29 12.04 -8.43
C VAL A 396 9.71 11.85 -9.83
N ALA A 397 10.53 11.63 -10.87
CA ALA A 397 10.02 11.31 -12.20
C ALA A 397 9.20 10.01 -12.22
N THR A 398 9.68 8.98 -11.52
CA THR A 398 8.98 7.69 -11.43
C THR A 398 7.69 7.82 -10.61
N MET A 399 7.72 8.57 -9.50
CA MET A 399 6.52 8.87 -8.70
C MET A 399 5.46 9.63 -9.51
N MET A 400 5.87 10.66 -10.27
CA MET A 400 4.95 11.43 -11.11
C MET A 400 4.41 10.61 -12.28
N ALA A 401 5.25 9.79 -12.92
CA ALA A 401 4.80 8.85 -13.95
C ALA A 401 3.75 7.87 -13.40
N GLN A 402 3.93 7.40 -12.16
CA GLN A 402 2.98 6.51 -11.51
C GLN A 402 1.62 7.19 -11.27
N ILE A 403 1.66 8.43 -10.76
CA ILE A 403 0.49 9.28 -10.55
C ILE A 403 -0.29 9.44 -11.85
N ASP A 404 0.40 9.76 -12.95
CA ASP A 404 -0.25 10.02 -14.23
C ASP A 404 -0.93 8.78 -14.80
N VAL A 405 -0.31 7.60 -14.70
CA VAL A 405 -0.92 6.34 -15.14
C VAL A 405 -2.21 6.04 -14.37
N LEU A 406 -2.25 6.29 -13.06
CA LEU A 406 -3.47 6.09 -12.26
C LEU A 406 -4.55 7.13 -12.58
N LEU A 407 -4.18 8.41 -12.74
CA LEU A 407 -5.14 9.45 -13.14
C LEU A 407 -5.72 9.20 -14.55
N GLU A 408 -4.88 8.76 -15.49
CA GLU A 408 -5.30 8.32 -16.83
C GLU A 408 -6.15 7.04 -16.78
N GLY A 409 -5.91 6.17 -15.80
CA GLY A 409 -6.72 5.00 -15.47
C GLY A 409 -8.08 5.32 -14.84
N GLY A 410 -8.28 6.58 -14.41
CA GLY A 410 -9.53 7.08 -13.86
C GLY A 410 -9.67 6.92 -12.35
N HIS A 411 -8.58 6.69 -11.62
CA HIS A 411 -8.58 6.60 -10.17
C HIS A 411 -8.81 7.97 -9.50
N SER A 412 -9.38 7.97 -8.29
CA SER A 412 -9.57 9.19 -7.49
C SER A 412 -8.24 9.77 -7.01
N TYR A 413 -8.21 11.05 -6.65
CA TYR A 413 -6.97 11.66 -6.14
C TYR A 413 -6.58 11.06 -4.78
N SER A 414 -7.53 10.76 -3.90
CA SER A 414 -7.22 10.10 -2.62
C SER A 414 -6.54 8.75 -2.83
N GLU A 415 -7.02 7.93 -3.77
CA GLU A 415 -6.39 6.65 -4.10
C GLU A 415 -5.02 6.86 -4.73
N VAL A 416 -4.91 7.68 -5.77
CA VAL A 416 -3.63 7.99 -6.45
C VAL A 416 -2.56 8.46 -5.47
N ILE A 417 -2.90 9.38 -4.56
CA ILE A 417 -1.97 9.97 -3.61
C ILE A 417 -1.55 8.97 -2.54
N ASN A 418 -2.47 8.17 -2.00
CA ASN A 418 -2.09 7.17 -1.00
C ASN A 418 -1.22 6.07 -1.63
N GLU A 419 -1.56 5.60 -2.82
CA GLU A 419 -0.91 4.49 -3.53
C GLU A 419 0.42 4.87 -4.20
N SER A 420 0.73 6.17 -4.30
CA SER A 420 1.94 6.65 -5.00
C SER A 420 2.84 7.54 -4.15
N VAL A 421 2.31 8.11 -3.06
CA VAL A 421 3.01 9.13 -2.27
C VAL A 421 2.99 8.75 -0.80
N ILE A 422 1.83 8.78 -0.15
CA ILE A 422 1.73 8.68 1.31
C ILE A 422 2.22 7.33 1.81
N GLU A 423 1.76 6.23 1.22
CA GLU A 423 2.21 4.91 1.64
C GLU A 423 3.73 4.74 1.46
N ALA A 424 4.27 5.23 0.34
CA ALA A 424 5.71 5.18 0.07
C ALA A 424 6.52 5.90 1.16
N VAL A 425 6.12 7.11 1.55
CA VAL A 425 6.94 7.98 2.42
C VAL A 425 6.65 7.80 3.91
N ASP A 426 5.43 7.44 4.29
CA ASP A 426 4.98 7.35 5.69
C ASP A 426 4.90 5.92 6.23
N SER A 427 4.80 4.90 5.36
CA SER A 427 4.75 3.49 5.77
C SER A 427 6.00 2.72 5.33
N LEU A 428 6.34 2.73 4.04
CA LEU A 428 7.29 1.78 3.46
C LEU A 428 8.75 2.24 3.56
N ALA A 429 9.05 3.47 3.15
CA ALA A 429 10.41 4.02 3.19
C ALA A 429 11.05 3.98 4.60
N PRO A 430 10.33 4.25 5.71
CA PRO A 430 10.87 4.10 7.06
C PRO A 430 11.41 2.69 7.36
N TYR A 431 10.76 1.64 6.85
CA TYR A 431 11.22 0.26 7.00
C TYR A 431 12.49 -0.01 6.20
N MET A 432 12.55 0.47 4.94
CA MET A 432 13.77 0.36 4.13
C MET A 432 14.92 1.15 4.75
N HIS A 433 14.64 2.35 5.25
CA HIS A 433 15.61 3.19 5.94
C HIS A 433 16.21 2.48 7.15
N TYR A 434 15.38 1.75 7.91
CA TYR A 434 15.82 1.07 9.12
C TYR A 434 16.69 -0.16 8.87
N ARG A 435 16.31 -1.03 7.92
CA ARG A 435 16.97 -2.34 7.72
C ARG A 435 17.16 -2.79 6.27
N GLY A 436 16.98 -1.90 5.30
CA GLY A 436 17.17 -2.18 3.88
C GLY A 436 15.95 -2.78 3.20
N VAL A 437 16.07 -3.04 1.90
CA VAL A 437 14.94 -3.38 1.02
C VAL A 437 14.17 -4.62 1.45
N ALA A 438 14.86 -5.67 1.91
CA ALA A 438 14.18 -6.91 2.27
C ALA A 438 13.31 -6.73 3.50
N PHE A 439 13.71 -5.89 4.46
CA PHE A 439 12.88 -5.58 5.62
C PHE A 439 11.60 -4.85 5.23
N MET A 440 11.63 -4.00 4.20
CA MET A 440 10.41 -3.37 3.67
C MET A 440 9.56 -4.36 2.87
N VAL A 441 10.14 -4.99 1.85
CA VAL A 441 9.41 -5.86 0.90
C VAL A 441 8.87 -7.10 1.59
N ASP A 442 9.67 -7.76 2.42
CA ASP A 442 9.29 -9.04 3.01
C ASP A 442 8.39 -8.90 4.25
N ASN A 443 8.11 -7.69 4.73
CA ASN A 443 7.03 -7.44 5.68
C ASN A 443 5.66 -7.14 5.01
N CYS A 444 5.63 -7.00 3.68
CA CYS A 444 4.40 -6.85 2.90
C CYS A 444 3.73 -8.20 2.59
N SER A 445 2.63 -8.18 1.83
CA SER A 445 1.88 -9.37 1.41
C SER A 445 2.71 -10.30 0.50
N PHE A 446 2.26 -11.54 0.28
CA PHE A 446 2.90 -12.42 -0.70
C PHE A 446 2.83 -11.84 -2.12
N THR A 447 1.71 -11.21 -2.47
CA THR A 447 1.45 -10.55 -3.76
C THR A 447 2.47 -9.43 -3.97
N ALA A 448 2.69 -8.60 -2.95
CA ALA A 448 3.70 -7.53 -2.91
C ALA A 448 5.12 -8.05 -3.09
N LYS A 449 5.49 -9.07 -2.30
CA LYS A 449 6.82 -9.69 -2.35
C LYS A 449 7.16 -10.21 -3.72
N TRP A 450 6.20 -10.89 -4.35
CA TRP A 450 6.36 -11.42 -5.70
C TRP A 450 6.38 -10.30 -6.74
N GLY A 451 5.47 -9.34 -6.64
CA GLY A 451 5.39 -8.18 -7.53
C GLY A 451 6.70 -7.40 -7.58
N SER A 452 7.24 -7.02 -6.41
CA SER A 452 8.53 -6.33 -6.32
C SER A 452 9.66 -7.11 -7.02
N ARG A 453 9.75 -8.42 -6.81
CA ARG A 453 10.78 -9.29 -7.42
C ARG A 453 10.61 -9.46 -8.93
N LYS A 454 9.38 -9.46 -9.42
CA LYS A 454 9.08 -9.57 -10.85
C LYS A 454 9.39 -8.27 -11.59
N TRP A 455 9.06 -7.12 -10.99
CA TRP A 455 9.05 -5.83 -11.68
C TRP A 455 10.26 -4.95 -11.39
N ALA A 456 10.93 -5.06 -10.24
CA ALA A 456 12.14 -4.29 -9.96
C ALA A 456 13.22 -4.43 -11.06
N PRO A 457 13.54 -5.64 -11.57
CA PRO A 457 14.51 -5.76 -12.67
C PRO A 457 14.11 -5.01 -13.94
N ARG A 458 12.82 -4.83 -14.22
CA ARG A 458 12.32 -4.12 -15.42
C ARG A 458 12.63 -2.63 -15.35
N PHE A 459 12.38 -2.02 -14.18
CA PHE A 459 12.71 -0.62 -13.93
C PHE A 459 14.23 -0.38 -13.96
N ASP A 460 15.00 -1.28 -13.37
CA ASP A 460 16.45 -1.18 -13.33
C ASP A 460 17.03 -1.16 -14.76
N TYR A 461 16.61 -2.13 -15.57
CA TYR A 461 17.05 -2.24 -16.96
C TYR A 461 16.62 -1.06 -17.81
N ILE A 462 15.36 -0.62 -17.74
CA ILE A 462 14.89 0.46 -18.61
C ILE A 462 15.54 1.81 -18.25
N LEU A 463 15.80 2.06 -16.96
CA LEU A 463 16.48 3.27 -16.52
C LEU A 463 17.94 3.29 -16.98
N ASP A 464 18.67 2.18 -16.88
CA ASP A 464 20.06 2.09 -17.37
C ASP A 464 20.13 2.21 -18.90
N GLN A 465 19.27 1.48 -19.61
CA GLN A 465 19.27 1.40 -21.07
C GLN A 465 18.84 2.69 -21.75
N LEU A 466 17.85 3.39 -21.19
CA LEU A 466 17.26 4.57 -21.81
C LEU A 466 17.60 5.85 -21.06
N ALA A 467 17.23 5.95 -19.78
CA ALA A 467 17.34 7.20 -19.03
C ALA A 467 18.79 7.62 -18.80
N TYR A 468 19.61 6.75 -18.20
CA TYR A 468 21.01 7.06 -17.89
C TYR A 468 21.85 7.19 -19.15
N THR A 469 21.56 6.40 -20.18
CA THR A 469 22.16 6.54 -21.50
C THR A 469 21.82 7.88 -22.15
N ALA A 470 20.58 8.37 -22.05
CA ALA A 470 20.21 9.70 -22.55
C ALA A 470 20.96 10.83 -21.83
N VAL A 471 21.12 10.72 -20.50
CA VAL A 471 21.92 11.66 -19.70
C VAL A 471 23.39 11.64 -20.15
N ASP A 472 23.99 10.46 -20.31
CA ASP A 472 25.40 10.33 -20.70
C ASP A 472 25.68 10.85 -22.12
N ASN A 473 24.68 10.80 -23.00
CA ASN A 473 24.76 11.36 -24.35
C ASN A 473 24.40 12.87 -24.41
N GLY A 474 24.14 13.51 -23.27
CA GLY A 474 23.82 14.94 -23.21
C GLY A 474 22.52 15.30 -23.93
N VAL A 475 21.52 14.40 -23.93
CA VAL A 475 20.20 14.70 -24.50
C VAL A 475 19.62 15.94 -23.80
N PRO A 476 19.18 16.97 -24.53
CA PRO A 476 18.66 18.19 -23.93
C PRO A 476 17.44 17.92 -23.02
N VAL A 477 17.34 18.71 -21.94
CA VAL A 477 16.17 18.70 -21.05
C VAL A 477 14.91 19.07 -21.84
N ASP A 478 13.87 18.27 -21.68
CA ASP A 478 12.55 18.53 -22.23
C ASP A 478 11.82 19.54 -21.34
N ALA A 479 11.82 20.81 -21.77
CA ALA A 479 11.20 21.90 -21.03
C ALA A 479 9.70 21.68 -20.79
N GLN A 480 9.00 20.95 -21.67
CA GLN A 480 7.58 20.65 -21.46
C GLN A 480 7.40 19.68 -20.30
N LYS A 481 8.21 18.62 -20.19
CA LYS A 481 8.14 17.71 -19.03
C LYS A 481 8.39 18.42 -17.70
N ILE A 482 9.29 19.40 -17.69
CA ILE A 482 9.57 20.19 -16.47
C ILE A 482 8.41 21.15 -16.16
N SER A 483 7.82 21.79 -17.17
CA SER A 483 6.61 22.60 -16.99
C SER A 483 5.45 21.75 -16.49
N ASP A 484 5.19 20.60 -17.11
CA ASP A 484 4.15 19.65 -16.70
C ASP A 484 4.35 19.19 -15.26
N PHE A 485 5.59 18.89 -14.86
CA PHE A 485 5.93 18.59 -13.47
C PHE A 485 5.65 19.76 -12.53
N THR A 486 6.22 20.94 -12.80
CA THR A 486 6.16 22.08 -11.86
C THR A 486 4.76 22.65 -11.71
N GLU A 487 3.92 22.52 -12.73
CA GLU A 487 2.53 22.98 -12.78
C GLU A 487 1.52 21.87 -12.47
N HIS A 488 1.98 20.65 -12.18
CA HIS A 488 1.10 19.51 -11.97
C HIS A 488 0.15 19.74 -10.79
N ARG A 489 -1.15 19.55 -11.03
CA ARG A 489 -2.20 19.83 -10.03
C ARG A 489 -2.14 18.93 -8.81
N VAL A 490 -1.52 17.74 -8.94
CA VAL A 490 -1.37 16.80 -7.82
C VAL A 490 -0.59 17.41 -6.65
N HIS A 491 0.29 18.39 -6.89
CA HIS A 491 1.07 19.00 -5.80
C HIS A 491 0.17 19.63 -4.75
N GLY A 492 -0.86 20.36 -5.17
CA GLY A 492 -1.85 20.93 -4.26
C GLY A 492 -2.67 19.86 -3.55
N ALA A 493 -3.08 18.82 -4.27
CA ALA A 493 -3.84 17.70 -3.69
C ALA A 493 -3.03 16.93 -2.64
N VAL A 494 -1.75 16.64 -2.90
CA VAL A 494 -0.82 16.02 -1.94
C VAL A 494 -0.68 16.88 -0.70
N GLN A 495 -0.52 18.20 -0.86
CA GLN A 495 -0.44 19.13 0.27
C GLN A 495 -1.70 19.13 1.14
N GLU A 496 -2.90 19.02 0.53
CA GLU A 496 -4.14 18.85 1.30
C GLU A 496 -4.16 17.51 2.06
N CYS A 497 -3.73 16.41 1.44
CA CYS A 497 -3.64 15.13 2.13
C CYS A 497 -2.58 15.12 3.26
N CYS A 498 -1.45 15.83 3.09
CA CYS A 498 -0.44 16.00 4.15
C CYS A 498 -1.03 16.67 5.42
N LYS A 499 -2.10 17.47 5.31
CA LYS A 499 -2.77 18.06 6.48
C LYS A 499 -3.63 17.05 7.24
N LEU A 500 -3.94 15.90 6.63
CA LEU A 500 -4.74 14.82 7.22
C LEU A 500 -3.85 13.72 7.84
N ARG A 501 -2.52 13.85 7.75
CA ARG A 501 -1.57 12.90 8.34
C ARG A 501 -1.70 12.88 9.87
N PRO A 502 -1.40 11.74 10.53
CA PRO A 502 -1.23 11.70 11.97
C PRO A 502 -0.20 12.71 12.47
N SER A 503 -0.36 13.18 13.70
CA SER A 503 0.62 14.05 14.37
C SER A 503 1.92 13.32 14.76
N VAL A 504 1.98 12.00 14.56
CA VAL A 504 3.09 11.13 14.94
C VAL A 504 3.65 10.44 13.71
N ASP A 505 4.97 10.58 13.52
CA ASP A 505 5.72 9.83 12.52
C ASP A 505 5.99 8.40 13.03
N ILE A 506 6.03 7.43 12.12
CA ILE A 506 6.28 6.03 12.51
C ILE A 506 7.68 5.87 13.11
N SER A 507 7.74 5.45 14.38
CA SER A 507 9.00 5.05 15.01
C SER A 507 9.25 3.55 14.86
N VAL A 508 9.96 3.16 13.81
CA VAL A 508 10.28 1.75 13.47
C VAL A 508 11.21 1.05 14.48
N SER A 509 11.88 1.80 15.36
CA SER A 509 12.67 1.25 16.46
C SER A 509 11.85 0.99 17.73
N ALA A 510 10.61 1.52 17.81
CA ALA A 510 9.75 1.32 18.96
C ALA A 510 9.29 -0.14 19.07
N PRO A 511 9.12 -0.66 20.31
CA PRO A 511 8.51 -1.97 20.53
C PRO A 511 7.15 -2.05 19.83
N THR A 512 6.85 -3.19 19.22
CA THR A 512 5.53 -3.49 18.68
C THR A 512 5.14 -4.92 19.01
N SER A 513 3.84 -5.14 19.21
CA SER A 513 3.25 -6.45 19.45
C SER A 513 3.18 -7.32 18.18
N THR A 514 3.27 -6.74 16.98
CA THR A 514 3.30 -7.53 15.74
C THR A 514 4.70 -7.99 15.41
N LYS A 515 4.86 -9.29 15.13
CA LYS A 515 6.13 -9.86 14.71
C LYS A 515 6.51 -9.37 13.32
N GLU A 516 7.70 -8.80 13.19
CA GLU A 516 8.29 -8.39 11.92
C GLU A 516 9.20 -9.48 11.38
N ILE A 517 9.18 -9.70 10.07
CA ILE A 517 10.09 -10.64 9.42
C ILE A 517 11.49 -10.02 9.42
N VAL A 518 12.34 -10.51 10.32
CA VAL A 518 13.78 -10.25 10.30
C VAL A 518 14.44 -11.44 9.60
N ILE A 519 14.90 -11.23 8.38
CA ILE A 519 15.66 -12.23 7.66
C ILE A 519 17.05 -12.29 8.31
N LYS A 520 17.33 -13.37 9.05
CA LYS A 520 18.69 -13.68 9.53
C LYS A 520 19.55 -14.23 8.41
#